data_AF-A0A4D9F445-F1
#
_entry.id   AF-A0A4D9F445-F1
#
_cell.length_a   1.000
_cell.length_b   1.000
_cell.length_c   1.000
_cell.angle_alpha   90.00
_cell.angle_beta   90.00
_cell.angle_gamma   90.00
#
_symmetry.space_group_name_H-M   'P 1'
#
loop_
_entity.id
_entity.type
_entity.pdbx_description
1 polymer ?
#
loop_
_entity_poly.entity_id
_entity_poly.type
_entity_poly.pdbx_seq_one_letter_code
_entity_poly.pdbx_strand_id
1 'polypeptide(L)'
;MAVIRTSGSASGAALRSLTGQQELPWPRAVTLRRIHDPSSMETLDRGLVIWFPGPHSFTGEDCSELHVHGGPAVVGSVLQALGLLPGLCPANPGEFTK
;
A
#
# COMPACT_ATOMS: atom_id res chain seq x y z
N MET A 1 -5.47 11.34 10.02
CA MET A 1 -4.61 10.49 9.17
C MET A 1 -5.12 9.07 9.21
N ALA A 2 -4.82 8.26 8.20
CA ALA A 2 -5.17 6.84 8.13
C ALA A 2 -3.98 6.01 7.63
N VAL A 3 -3.96 4.72 7.96
CA VAL A 3 -2.97 3.76 7.46
C VAL A 3 -3.69 2.66 6.70
N ILE A 4 -3.25 2.40 5.48
CA ILE A 4 -3.69 1.29 4.64
C ILE A 4 -2.52 0.33 4.50
N ARG A 5 -2.75 -0.96 4.75
CA ARG A 5 -1.72 -2.00 4.74
C ARG A 5 -2.05 -3.09 3.73
N THR A 6 -1.03 -3.56 3.02
CA THR A 6 -1.08 -4.81 2.25
C THR A 6 -0.10 -5.83 2.85
N SER A 7 -0.43 -7.12 2.76
CA SER A 7 0.47 -8.24 3.09
C SER A 7 0.39 -9.29 1.98
N GLY A 8 1.47 -10.05 1.81
CA GLY A 8 1.58 -11.13 0.83
C GLY A 8 2.43 -10.76 -0.39
N SER A 9 2.63 -11.73 -1.28
CA SER A 9 3.53 -11.62 -2.44
C SER A 9 3.16 -10.49 -3.42
N ALA A 10 1.91 -10.02 -3.41
CA ALA A 10 1.45 -8.92 -4.25
C ALA A 10 1.78 -7.52 -3.68
N SER A 11 2.20 -7.39 -2.41
CA SER A 11 2.41 -6.10 -1.75
C SER A 11 3.44 -5.21 -2.47
N GLY A 12 4.54 -5.79 -2.94
CA GLY A 12 5.57 -5.03 -3.64
C GLY A 12 5.08 -4.51 -5.00
N ALA A 13 4.37 -5.35 -5.75
CA ALA A 13 3.75 -4.94 -7.01
C ALA A 13 2.71 -3.83 -6.79
N ALA A 14 1.88 -3.97 -5.76
CA ALA A 14 0.87 -2.96 -5.41
C ALA A 14 1.50 -1.60 -5.09
N LEU A 15 2.55 -1.58 -4.26
CA LEU A 15 3.24 -0.35 -3.90
C LEU A 15 3.87 0.34 -5.11
N ARG A 16 4.48 -0.42 -6.03
CA ARG A 16 5.02 0.12 -7.29
C ARG A 16 3.94 0.72 -8.18
N SER A 17 2.85 0.00 -8.39
CA SER A 17 1.71 0.46 -9.20
C SER A 17 1.12 1.76 -8.67
N LEU A 18 0.87 1.84 -7.36
CA LEU A 18 0.31 3.05 -6.74
C LEU A 18 1.27 4.24 -6.73
N THR A 19 2.59 4.02 -6.68
CA THR A 19 3.56 5.12 -6.61
C THR A 19 4.15 5.50 -7.97
N GLY A 20 3.82 4.74 -9.02
CA GLY A 20 4.42 4.85 -10.35
C GLY A 20 5.95 4.64 -10.35
N GLN A 21 6.49 3.94 -9.34
CA GLN A 21 7.93 3.70 -9.21
C GLN A 21 8.29 2.29 -9.68
N GLN A 22 9.41 2.16 -10.39
CA GLN A 22 9.93 0.86 -10.79
C GLN A 22 10.56 0.10 -9.61
N GLU A 23 11.21 0.82 -8.71
CA GLU A 23 11.89 0.27 -7.54
C GLU A 23 11.07 0.46 -6.27
N LEU A 24 11.24 -0.45 -5.32
CA LEU A 24 10.64 -0.32 -3.99
C LEU A 24 11.49 0.63 -3.13
N PRO A 25 10.88 1.36 -2.18
CA PRO A 25 11.63 2.11 -1.19
C PRO A 25 12.63 1.22 -0.45
N TRP A 26 13.66 1.83 0.11
CA TRP A 26 14.57 1.12 1.00
C TRP A 26 13.77 0.46 2.14
N PRO A 27 14.04 -0.82 2.47
CA PRO A 27 13.31 -1.52 3.53
C PRO A 27 13.25 -0.71 4.84
N ARG A 28 12.05 -0.57 5.39
CA ARG A 28 11.75 0.17 6.64
C ARG A 28 12.10 1.66 6.62
N ALA A 29 12.37 2.23 5.45
CA ALA A 29 12.53 3.67 5.30
C ALA A 29 11.20 4.33 4.98
N VAL A 30 10.88 5.40 5.72
CA VAL A 30 9.71 6.23 5.45
C VAL A 30 10.01 7.14 4.27
N THR A 31 9.22 7.04 3.22
CA THR A 31 9.44 7.81 1.99
C THR A 31 8.19 8.57 1.59
N LEU A 32 8.32 9.86 1.29
CA LEU A 32 7.22 10.66 0.76
C LEU A 32 7.00 10.35 -0.72
N ARG A 33 5.77 10.00 -1.09
CA ARG A 33 5.38 9.66 -2.46
C ARG A 33 4.03 10.29 -2.81
N ARG A 34 3.83 10.51 -4.11
CA ARG A 34 2.48 10.65 -4.65
C ARG A 34 1.90 9.25 -4.82
N ILE A 35 0.64 9.10 -4.47
CA ILE A 35 -0.13 7.86 -4.60
C ILE A 35 -1.15 8.13 -5.71
N HIS A 36 -1.18 7.25 -6.69
CA HIS A 36 -1.93 7.39 -7.92
C HIS A 36 -2.89 6.22 -8.10
N ASP A 37 -3.98 6.48 -8.82
CA ASP A 37 -4.76 5.41 -9.42
C ASP A 37 -3.92 4.78 -10.57
N PRO A 38 -3.62 3.48 -10.54
CA PRO A 38 -2.77 2.85 -11.56
C PRO A 38 -3.38 2.83 -12.97
N SER A 39 -4.71 2.99 -13.09
CA SER A 39 -5.43 2.98 -14.37
C SER A 39 -5.52 4.36 -15.01
N SER A 40 -5.77 5.41 -14.21
CA SER A 40 -5.96 6.78 -14.71
C SER A 40 -4.73 7.68 -14.52
N MET A 41 -3.77 7.28 -13.68
CA MET A 41 -2.64 8.08 -13.21
C MET A 41 -3.04 9.34 -12.40
N GLU A 42 -4.31 9.49 -12.05
CA GLU A 42 -4.79 10.57 -11.19
C GLU A 42 -4.13 10.48 -9.81
N THR A 43 -3.74 11.62 -9.24
CA THR A 43 -3.17 11.65 -7.88
C THR A 43 -4.29 11.52 -6.85
N LEU A 44 -4.27 10.43 -6.08
CA LEU A 44 -5.20 10.15 -4.99
C LEU A 44 -4.78 10.83 -3.70
N ASP A 45 -3.47 10.84 -3.42
CA ASP A 45 -2.91 11.51 -2.25
C ASP A 45 -1.40 11.78 -2.40
N ARG A 46 -0.86 12.59 -1.49
CA ARG A 46 0.58 12.68 -1.23
C ARG A 46 0.84 12.24 0.21
N GLY A 47 1.27 10.99 0.37
CA GLY A 47 1.42 10.31 1.65
C GLY A 47 2.80 9.72 1.86
N LEU A 48 3.02 9.20 3.07
CA LEU A 48 4.24 8.44 3.38
C LEU A 48 4.00 6.98 3.05
N VAL A 49 5.00 6.33 2.46
CA VAL A 49 4.98 4.89 2.20
C VAL A 49 6.14 4.21 2.88
N ILE A 50 5.92 2.96 3.31
CA ILE A 50 6.93 2.13 3.95
C ILE A 50 6.85 0.72 3.36
N TRP A 51 8.01 0.18 3.02
CA TRP A 51 8.17 -1.19 2.53
C TRP A 51 8.78 -2.08 3.60
N PHE A 52 8.16 -3.24 3.86
CA PHE A 52 8.60 -4.23 4.82
C PHE A 52 8.76 -5.58 4.10
N PRO A 53 9.95 -5.91 3.59
CA PRO A 53 10.17 -7.22 2.98
C PRO A 53 10.09 -8.33 4.04
N GLY A 54 9.48 -9.46 3.68
CA GLY A 54 9.53 -10.69 4.47
C GLY A 54 10.98 -11.22 4.59
N PRO A 55 11.29 -12.06 5.59
CA PRO A 55 10.40 -12.56 6.64
C PRO A 55 10.27 -11.59 7.85
N HIS A 56 10.93 -10.43 7.79
CA HIS A 56 11.07 -9.52 8.92
C HIS A 56 10.01 -8.41 8.89
N SER A 57 8.75 -8.80 8.71
CA SER A 57 7.56 -7.93 8.70
C SER A 57 6.60 -8.35 9.82
N PHE A 58 5.47 -7.64 9.96
CA PHE A 58 4.46 -7.96 10.97
C PHE A 58 3.82 -9.35 10.76
N THR A 59 3.56 -9.73 9.51
CA THR A 59 2.91 -11.01 9.14
C THR A 59 3.92 -12.11 8.80
N GLY A 60 5.21 -11.77 8.69
CA GLY A 60 6.22 -12.65 8.11
C GLY A 60 6.26 -12.66 6.59
N GLU A 61 5.32 -11.98 5.91
CA GLU A 61 5.29 -11.84 4.46
C GLU A 61 5.78 -10.47 4.00
N ASP A 62 5.88 -10.26 2.70
CA ASP A 62 6.03 -8.91 2.16
C ASP A 62 4.85 -8.01 2.54
N CYS A 63 5.12 -6.88 3.19
CA CYS A 63 4.11 -5.90 3.58
C CYS A 63 4.45 -4.50 3.07
N SER A 64 3.40 -3.72 2.79
CA SER A 64 3.53 -2.28 2.56
C SER A 64 2.54 -1.50 3.41
N GLU A 65 2.91 -0.29 3.79
CA GLU A 65 2.01 0.65 4.45
C GLU A 65 1.96 1.98 3.70
N LEU A 66 0.74 2.48 3.51
CA LEU A 66 0.46 3.80 2.98
C LEU A 66 -0.19 4.64 4.08
N HIS A 67 0.51 5.71 4.47
CA HIS A 67 0.09 6.66 5.50
C HIS A 67 -0.49 7.87 4.78
N VAL A 68 -1.82 7.93 4.74
CA VAL A 68 -2.59 8.86 3.91
C VAL A 68 -3.38 9.85 4.75
N HIS A 69 -3.85 10.93 4.11
CA HIS A 69 -4.83 11.81 4.73
C HIS A 69 -6.10 11.02 5.10
N GLY A 70 -6.64 11.29 6.28
CA GLY A 70 -7.74 10.48 6.86
C GLY A 70 -9.12 10.81 6.31
N GLY A 71 -9.22 11.57 5.23
CA GLY A 71 -10.50 11.91 4.61
C GLY A 71 -11.13 10.65 4.00
N PRO A 72 -12.43 10.38 4.22
CA PRO A 72 -13.09 9.18 3.68
C PRO A 72 -12.93 9.02 2.17
N ALA A 73 -12.91 10.11 1.41
CA ALA A 73 -12.68 10.09 -0.04
C ALA A 73 -11.27 9.61 -0.43
N VAL A 74 -10.25 10.03 0.32
CA VAL A 74 -8.84 9.60 0.11
C VAL A 74 -8.70 8.12 0.45
N VAL A 75 -9.20 7.71 1.62
CA VAL A 75 -9.12 6.30 2.03
C VAL A 75 -9.88 5.39 1.07
N GLY A 76 -11.10 5.77 0.69
CA GLY A 76 -11.94 5.02 -0.24
C GLY A 76 -11.31 4.88 -1.63
N SER A 77 -10.77 5.96 -2.19
CA SER A 77 -10.12 5.91 -3.51
C SER A 77 -8.85 5.06 -3.52
N VAL A 78 -8.01 5.12 -2.49
CA VAL A 78 -6.82 4.26 -2.39
C VAL A 78 -7.20 2.78 -2.24
N LEU A 79 -8.20 2.46 -1.41
CA LEU A 79 -8.70 1.08 -1.28
C LEU A 79 -9.33 0.56 -2.58
N GLN A 80 -10.07 1.41 -3.31
CA GLN A 80 -10.62 1.07 -4.61
C GLN A 80 -9.51 0.78 -5.62
N ALA A 81 -8.50 1.64 -5.72
CA ALA A 81 -7.35 1.45 -6.60
C ALA A 81 -6.60 0.15 -6.29
N LEU A 82 -6.40 -0.19 -5.00
CA LEU A 82 -5.84 -1.48 -4.58
C LEU A 82 -6.72 -2.66 -5.00
N GLY A 83 -8.04 -2.55 -4.84
CA GLY A 83 -8.99 -3.62 -5.20
C GLY A 83 -9.03 -3.97 -6.68
N LEU A 84 -8.50 -3.10 -7.56
CA LEU A 84 -8.36 -3.36 -9.00
C LEU A 84 -7.07 -4.09 -9.36
N LEU A 85 -6.11 -4.19 -8.44
CA LEU A 85 -4.83 -4.85 -8.69
C LEU A 85 -4.94 -6.37 -8.47
N PRO A 86 -4.31 -7.17 -9.34
CA PRO A 86 -4.35 -8.63 -9.22
C PRO A 86 -3.62 -9.10 -7.96
N GLY A 87 -4.16 -10.14 -7.32
CA GLY A 87 -3.54 -10.76 -6.14
C GLY A 87 -3.78 -10.04 -4.81
N LEU A 88 -4.69 -9.06 -4.78
CA LEU A 88 -5.14 -8.41 -3.55
C LEU A 88 -6.61 -8.75 -3.25
N CYS A 89 -6.93 -8.83 -1.96
CA CYS A 89 -8.29 -8.92 -1.46
C CYS A 89 -8.42 -8.16 -0.13
N PRO A 90 -9.63 -7.72 0.25
CA PRO A 90 -9.87 -7.19 1.58
C PRO A 90 -9.52 -8.22 2.65
N ALA A 91 -8.70 -7.82 3.63
CA ALA A 91 -8.37 -8.67 4.76
C ALA A 91 -9.60 -8.90 5.65
N ASN A 92 -9.73 -10.11 6.18
CA ASN A 92 -10.71 -10.46 7.19
C ASN A 92 -10.33 -9.85 8.55
N PRO A 93 -11.30 -9.70 9.47
CA PRO A 93 -11.01 -9.25 10.83
C PRO A 93 -9.91 -10.09 11.50
N GLY A 94 -8.85 -9.43 11.97
CA GLY A 94 -7.73 -10.05 12.66
C GLY A 94 -6.75 -10.86 11.78
N GLU A 95 -6.90 -10.86 10.46
CA GLU A 95 -6.11 -11.71 9.56
C GLU A 95 -4.61 -11.43 9.62
N PHE A 96 -4.20 -10.17 9.80
CA PHE A 96 -2.79 -9.81 9.91
C PHE A 96 -2.11 -10.24 11.23
N THR A 97 -2.89 -10.64 12.25
CA THR A 97 -2.39 -10.96 13.60
C THR A 97 -2.50 -12.46 13.92
N LYS A 98 -2.85 -13.29 12.94
CA LYS A 98 -2.88 -14.75 13.11
C LYS A 98 -1.47 -15.35 13.15
#